data_AF-A0A7X3RCN4-F1
#
_entry.id   AF-A0A7X3RCN4-F1
#
_cell.length_a   1.000
_cell.length_b   1.000
_cell.length_c   1.000
_cell.angle_alpha   90.00
_cell.angle_beta   90.00
_cell.angle_gamma   90.00
#
_symmetry.space_group_name_H-M   'P 1'
#
loop_
_entity.id
_entity.type
_entity.pdbx_description
1 polymer ?
#
loop_
_entity_poly.entity_id
_entity_poly.type
_entity_poly.pdbx_seq_one_letter_code
_entity_poly.pdbx_strand_id
1 'polypeptide(L)'
;MKAERVVEAYLLSDTAKDRARFVLNPKTALPRMEKYYRDRNLRGLKVDAVLRVDGEGDPKVGRYGEYRADVVNRRGSADVQYCYVKNTHDGIKIDWEATIGYNEMSWKAFKASRPKKAVIMRAEAQLSPLYPLEFVDAQHAYYCVLMSYTEHGVVRKNSSAGRRIFNILKDGENHNITVKVRYSQSGESVIIDDLVSEDWLIR
;
A
#
# COMPACT_ATOMS: atom_id res chain seq x y z
N MET A 1 -12.86 12.11 19.29
CA MET A 1 -13.46 12.37 17.96
C MET A 1 -13.71 11.01 17.32
N LYS A 2 -14.90 10.80 16.71
CA LYS A 2 -15.19 9.55 15.98
C LYS A 2 -14.31 9.42 14.73
N ALA A 3 -14.06 8.21 14.27
CA ALA A 3 -13.19 7.93 13.15
C ALA A 3 -13.68 8.58 11.86
N GLU A 4 -14.97 8.58 11.59
CA GLU A 4 -15.55 9.18 10.37
C GLU A 4 -15.21 10.67 10.28
N ARG A 5 -15.27 11.38 11.42
CA ARG A 5 -14.89 12.80 11.50
C ARG A 5 -13.39 13.02 11.32
N VAL A 6 -12.55 12.09 11.80
CA VAL A 6 -11.10 12.15 11.57
C VAL A 6 -10.77 11.95 10.09
N VAL A 7 -11.41 10.98 9.44
CA VAL A 7 -11.27 10.72 8.00
C VAL A 7 -11.71 11.93 7.19
N GLU A 8 -12.90 12.46 7.46
CA GLU A 8 -13.42 13.65 6.78
C GLU A 8 -12.47 14.85 6.92
N ALA A 9 -12.05 15.18 8.14
CA ALA A 9 -11.14 16.31 8.39
C ALA A 9 -9.75 16.10 7.74
N TYR A 10 -9.26 14.87 7.72
CA TYR A 10 -8.04 14.50 7.01
C TYR A 10 -8.19 14.71 5.49
N LEU A 11 -9.29 14.28 4.89
CA LEU A 11 -9.51 14.38 3.44
C LEU A 11 -9.68 15.83 2.99
N LEU A 12 -10.38 16.66 3.77
CA LEU A 12 -10.62 18.08 3.51
C LEU A 12 -9.42 19.00 3.82
N SER A 13 -8.33 18.47 4.36
CA SER A 13 -7.14 19.27 4.67
C SER A 13 -6.38 19.70 3.41
N ASP A 14 -6.11 21.01 3.29
CA ASP A 14 -5.48 21.63 2.12
C ASP A 14 -3.98 21.37 1.96
N THR A 15 -3.28 21.10 3.07
CA THR A 15 -1.82 20.95 3.09
C THR A 15 -1.38 19.62 3.71
N ALA A 16 -0.19 19.15 3.33
CA ALA A 16 0.43 17.98 3.96
C ALA A 16 0.58 18.17 5.49
N LYS A 17 0.86 19.40 5.92
CA LYS A 17 1.01 19.76 7.34
C LYS A 17 -0.31 19.68 8.09
N ASP A 18 -1.42 20.09 7.48
CA ASP A 18 -2.74 19.99 8.10
C ASP A 18 -3.22 18.54 8.16
N ARG A 19 -3.02 17.78 7.07
CA ARG A 19 -3.26 16.34 7.06
C ARG A 19 -2.49 15.61 8.15
N ALA A 20 -1.21 15.96 8.35
CA ALA A 20 -0.34 15.27 9.30
C ALA A 20 -0.87 15.32 10.75
N ARG A 21 -1.73 16.28 11.11
CA ARG A 21 -2.34 16.35 12.46
C ARG A 21 -3.21 15.13 12.77
N PHE A 22 -3.77 14.51 11.73
CA PHE A 22 -4.64 13.34 11.81
C PHE A 22 -3.88 12.02 11.60
N VAL A 23 -2.61 12.07 11.19
CA VAL A 23 -1.85 10.89 10.76
C VAL A 23 -1.11 10.24 11.93
N LEU A 24 -0.97 8.93 11.87
CA LEU A 24 -0.15 8.12 12.76
C LEU A 24 1.33 8.50 12.57
N ASN A 25 2.06 8.72 13.68
CA ASN A 25 3.48 9.06 13.66
C ASN A 25 3.82 10.28 12.75
N PRO A 26 3.25 11.47 13.01
CA PRO A 26 3.39 12.62 12.11
C PRO A 26 4.84 13.07 11.90
N LYS A 27 5.73 12.84 12.88
CA LYS A 27 7.16 13.17 12.79
C LYS A 27 7.86 12.44 11.64
N THR A 28 7.49 11.18 11.37
CA THR A 28 8.07 10.37 10.31
C THR A 28 7.26 10.45 9.01
N ALA A 29 5.94 10.60 9.11
CA ALA A 29 5.05 10.67 7.96
C ALA A 29 5.15 12.01 7.22
N LEU A 30 5.22 13.15 7.93
CA LEU A 30 5.16 14.47 7.30
C LEU A 30 6.24 14.70 6.21
N PRO A 31 7.53 14.39 6.43
CA PRO A 31 8.53 14.53 5.37
C PRO A 31 8.22 13.68 4.11
N ARG A 32 7.64 12.49 4.32
CA ARG A 32 7.22 11.59 3.23
C ARG A 32 6.01 12.14 2.49
N MET A 33 5.03 12.68 3.23
CA MET A 33 3.84 13.35 2.69
C MET A 33 4.22 14.55 1.84
N GLU A 34 5.10 15.43 2.33
CA GLU A 34 5.54 16.62 1.60
C GLU A 34 6.21 16.26 0.27
N LYS A 35 7.05 15.23 0.25
CA LYS A 35 7.65 14.71 -0.98
C LYS A 35 6.57 14.12 -1.91
N TYR A 36 5.75 13.20 -1.40
CA TYR A 36 4.72 12.50 -2.17
C TYR A 36 3.74 13.46 -2.85
N TYR A 37 3.26 14.47 -2.11
CA TYR A 37 2.27 15.40 -2.60
C TYR A 37 2.85 16.46 -3.55
N ARG A 38 4.13 16.84 -3.37
CA ARG A 38 4.86 17.71 -4.30
C ARG A 38 5.02 17.05 -5.66
N ASP A 39 5.47 15.81 -5.68
CA ASP A 39 5.72 15.04 -6.92
C ASP A 39 4.43 14.81 -7.74
N ARG A 40 3.27 14.83 -7.07
CA ARG A 40 1.94 14.66 -7.68
C ARG A 40 1.19 15.98 -7.95
N ASN A 41 1.88 17.12 -7.83
CA ASN A 41 1.31 18.46 -7.97
C ASN A 41 -0.01 18.64 -7.18
N LEU A 42 -0.05 18.10 -5.95
CA LEU A 42 -1.20 18.12 -5.04
C LEU A 42 -2.51 17.50 -5.57
N ARG A 43 -2.52 16.84 -6.74
CA ARG A 43 -3.75 16.22 -7.28
C ARG A 43 -4.34 15.17 -6.35
N GLY A 44 -3.49 14.48 -5.58
CA GLY A 44 -3.93 13.49 -4.56
C GLY A 44 -4.33 14.07 -3.21
N LEU A 45 -4.27 15.40 -3.01
CA LEU A 45 -4.64 16.08 -1.77
C LEU A 45 -6.03 16.73 -1.82
N LYS A 46 -6.53 17.02 -3.03
CA LYS A 46 -7.59 18.00 -3.24
C LYS A 46 -8.95 17.31 -3.41
N VAL A 47 -9.53 16.94 -2.29
CA VAL A 47 -10.95 16.62 -2.14
C VAL A 47 -11.68 17.93 -1.87
N ASP A 48 -12.69 18.26 -2.69
CA ASP A 48 -13.49 19.48 -2.52
C ASP A 48 -14.67 19.24 -1.56
N ALA A 49 -15.20 18.02 -1.54
CA ALA A 49 -16.26 17.61 -0.63
C ALA A 49 -16.13 16.13 -0.27
N VAL A 50 -16.50 15.81 0.97
CA VAL A 50 -16.74 14.44 1.43
C VAL A 50 -18.25 14.28 1.53
N LEU A 51 -18.82 13.40 0.71
CA LEU A 51 -20.26 13.16 0.66
C LEU A 51 -20.70 12.23 1.78
N ARG A 52 -19.86 11.23 2.07
CA ARG A 52 -20.12 10.18 3.05
C ARG A 52 -18.83 9.53 3.49
N VAL A 53 -18.79 9.11 4.75
CA VAL A 53 -17.76 8.21 5.28
C VAL A 53 -18.46 7.05 5.97
N ASP A 54 -18.17 5.83 5.52
CA ASP A 54 -18.73 4.59 6.07
C ASP A 54 -17.60 3.73 6.67
N GLY A 55 -17.87 3.06 7.79
CA GLY A 55 -16.99 2.08 8.44
C GLY A 55 -17.72 1.30 9.53
N GLU A 56 -17.09 0.27 10.10
CA GLU A 56 -17.70 -0.62 11.12
C GLU A 56 -17.74 0.00 12.54
N GLY A 57 -17.83 1.34 12.64
CA GLY A 57 -17.71 2.09 13.90
C GLY A 57 -16.27 2.23 14.39
N ASP A 58 -16.06 2.90 15.52
CA ASP A 58 -14.72 3.22 16.03
C ASP A 58 -13.94 1.93 16.40
N PRO A 59 -12.71 1.72 15.87
CA PRO A 59 -11.91 0.55 16.24
C PRO A 59 -11.56 0.59 17.72
N LYS A 60 -11.41 -0.59 18.34
CA LYS A 60 -10.89 -0.70 19.72
C LYS A 60 -9.48 -0.12 19.80
N VAL A 61 -9.10 0.40 20.97
CA VAL A 61 -7.72 0.89 21.20
C VAL A 61 -6.71 -0.19 20.83
N GLY A 62 -5.69 0.20 20.06
CA GLY A 62 -4.66 -0.68 19.49
C GLY A 62 -5.07 -1.41 18.21
N ARG A 63 -6.33 -1.31 17.77
CA ARG A 63 -6.83 -1.96 16.55
C ARG A 63 -6.98 -0.98 15.39
N TYR A 64 -6.95 -1.55 14.19
CA TYR A 64 -7.20 -0.85 12.94
C TYR A 64 -8.66 -0.99 12.51
N GLY A 65 -9.13 -0.04 11.72
CA GLY A 65 -10.38 -0.09 10.96
C GLY A 65 -10.17 0.49 9.57
N GLU A 66 -10.99 0.08 8.62
CA GLU A 66 -11.02 0.59 7.25
C GLU A 66 -12.28 1.43 7.05
N TYR A 67 -12.11 2.59 6.42
CA TYR A 67 -13.20 3.53 6.18
C TYR A 67 -13.25 3.89 4.71
N ARG A 68 -14.44 3.76 4.12
CA ARG A 68 -14.72 4.14 2.74
C ARG A 68 -15.31 5.54 2.73
N ALA A 69 -14.69 6.46 2.00
CA ALA A 69 -15.16 7.82 1.81
C ALA A 69 -15.60 8.04 0.36
N ASP A 70 -16.85 8.44 0.16
CA ASP A 70 -17.33 8.99 -1.11
C ASP A 70 -16.95 10.46 -1.17
N VAL A 71 -16.17 10.86 -2.17
CA VAL A 71 -15.63 12.21 -2.29
C VAL A 71 -15.89 12.82 -3.65
N VAL A 72 -15.87 14.15 -3.72
CA VAL A 72 -15.87 14.91 -4.97
C VAL A 72 -14.50 15.55 -5.13
N ASN A 73 -13.83 15.27 -6.25
CA ASN A 73 -12.57 15.90 -6.59
C ASN A 73 -12.80 17.27 -7.27
N ARG A 74 -11.71 18.05 -7.45
CA ARG A 74 -11.76 19.38 -8.10
C ARG A 74 -12.32 19.45 -9.53
N ARG A 75 -12.48 18.31 -10.19
CA ARG A 75 -13.11 18.24 -11.51
C ARG A 75 -14.62 18.05 -11.40
N GLY A 76 -15.18 18.09 -10.18
CA GLY A 76 -16.56 17.77 -9.89
C GLY A 76 -16.87 16.27 -10.03
N SER A 77 -15.85 15.42 -10.20
CA SER A 77 -16.06 13.99 -10.40
C SER A 77 -16.11 13.28 -9.04
N ALA A 78 -17.08 12.36 -8.91
CA ALA A 78 -17.15 11.45 -7.78
C ALA A 78 -15.96 10.48 -7.81
N ASP A 79 -15.41 10.20 -6.64
CA ASP A 79 -14.31 9.26 -6.41
C ASP A 79 -14.50 8.56 -5.06
N VAL A 80 -13.82 7.44 -4.87
CA VAL A 80 -13.89 6.64 -3.63
C VAL A 80 -12.50 6.53 -3.04
N GLN A 81 -12.35 6.90 -1.77
CA GLN A 81 -11.09 6.76 -1.03
C GLN A 81 -11.25 5.82 0.15
N TYR A 82 -10.34 4.85 0.26
CA TYR A 82 -10.24 3.98 1.43
C TYR A 82 -9.17 4.55 2.37
N CYS A 83 -9.52 4.73 3.64
CA CYS A 83 -8.63 5.22 4.69
C CYS A 83 -8.47 4.14 5.75
N TYR A 84 -7.22 3.79 6.04
CA TYR A 84 -6.91 2.95 7.18
C TYR A 84 -6.69 3.80 8.42
N VAL A 85 -7.37 3.42 9.49
CA VAL A 85 -7.44 4.17 10.74
C VAL A 85 -7.00 3.28 11.89
N LYS A 86 -6.26 3.81 12.86
CA LYS A 86 -5.89 3.15 14.10
C LYS A 86 -6.43 3.93 15.28
N ASN A 87 -7.09 3.27 16.22
CA ASN A 87 -7.39 3.89 17.51
C ASN A 87 -6.16 3.75 18.43
N THR A 88 -5.59 4.88 18.84
CA THR A 88 -4.43 4.95 19.73
C THR A 88 -4.85 5.46 21.11
N HIS A 89 -3.96 5.41 22.10
CA HIS A 89 -4.23 6.04 23.40
C HIS A 89 -4.46 7.56 23.29
N ASP A 90 -3.87 8.20 22.27
CA ASP A 90 -4.04 9.64 21.97
C ASP A 90 -5.23 9.91 21.02
N GLY A 91 -6.07 8.91 20.80
CA GLY A 91 -7.24 8.97 19.93
C GLY A 91 -7.00 8.38 18.54
N ILE A 92 -7.96 8.63 17.66
CA ILE A 92 -8.05 8.01 16.35
C ILE A 92 -7.11 8.70 15.36
N LYS A 93 -6.31 7.91 14.63
CA LYS A 93 -5.28 8.37 13.68
C LYS A 93 -5.33 7.62 12.36
N ILE A 94 -5.00 8.30 11.26
CA ILE A 94 -4.91 7.74 9.90
C ILE A 94 -3.54 7.08 9.72
N ASP A 95 -3.50 5.82 9.32
CA ASP A 95 -2.28 5.20 8.78
C ASP A 95 -2.11 5.66 7.32
N TRP A 96 -1.41 6.77 7.15
CA TRP A 96 -1.24 7.41 5.85
C TRP A 96 -0.54 6.50 4.85
N GLU A 97 0.47 5.74 5.29
CA GLU A 97 1.27 4.90 4.41
C GLU A 97 0.46 3.74 3.85
N ALA A 98 -0.34 3.10 4.70
CA ALA A 98 -1.29 2.10 4.24
C ALA A 98 -2.37 2.72 3.33
N THR A 99 -2.91 3.87 3.72
CA THR A 99 -4.02 4.57 3.02
C THR A 99 -3.67 4.93 1.58
N ILE A 100 -2.43 5.34 1.32
CA ILE A 100 -2.00 5.76 -0.02
C ILE A 100 -1.11 4.74 -0.73
N GLY A 101 -0.91 3.55 -0.16
CA GLY A 101 0.02 2.56 -0.70
C GLY A 101 1.46 3.08 -0.78
N TYR A 102 1.91 3.85 0.23
CA TYR A 102 3.24 4.46 0.21
C TYR A 102 4.33 3.39 0.21
N ASN A 103 5.30 3.53 -0.68
CA ASN A 103 6.43 2.61 -0.82
C ASN A 103 7.74 3.34 -0.54
N GLU A 104 8.77 2.59 -0.12
CA GLU A 104 10.13 3.13 0.05
C GLU A 104 10.64 3.81 -1.23
N MET A 105 10.22 3.30 -2.38
CA MET A 105 10.37 3.93 -3.68
C MET A 105 9.18 3.61 -4.59
N SER A 106 8.98 4.38 -5.66
CA SER A 106 7.94 4.05 -6.64
C SER A 106 8.30 2.80 -7.44
N TRP A 107 7.31 2.05 -7.95
CA TRP A 107 7.54 0.92 -8.86
C TRP A 107 8.36 1.31 -10.10
N LYS A 108 8.14 2.52 -10.63
CA LYS A 108 8.96 3.09 -11.72
C LYS A 108 10.42 3.25 -11.31
N ALA A 109 10.69 3.78 -10.11
CA ALA A 109 12.05 3.95 -9.62
C ALA A 109 12.71 2.60 -9.29
N PHE A 110 11.96 1.65 -8.73
CA PHE A 110 12.40 0.29 -8.46
C PHE A 110 12.87 -0.40 -9.76
N LYS A 111 12.07 -0.32 -10.81
CA LYS A 111 12.40 -0.86 -12.15
C LYS A 111 13.62 -0.19 -12.78
N ALA A 112 13.75 1.12 -12.63
CA ALA A 112 14.86 1.89 -13.19
C ALA A 112 16.19 1.64 -12.47
N SER A 113 16.16 1.58 -11.14
CA SER A 113 17.37 1.42 -10.32
C SER A 113 17.79 -0.03 -10.09
N ARG A 114 16.89 -0.98 -10.35
CA ARG A 114 17.10 -2.43 -10.20
C ARG A 114 17.85 -2.81 -8.90
N PRO A 115 17.32 -2.43 -7.72
CA PRO A 115 18.08 -2.53 -6.48
C PRO A 115 18.37 -3.99 -6.12
N LYS A 116 19.61 -4.28 -5.75
CA LYS A 116 20.02 -5.60 -5.25
C LYS A 116 19.73 -5.80 -3.76
N LYS A 117 19.59 -4.69 -3.03
CA LYS A 117 19.14 -4.69 -1.64
C LYS A 117 17.61 -4.71 -1.61
N ALA A 118 17.04 -5.53 -0.74
CA ALA A 118 15.59 -5.59 -0.55
C ALA A 118 15.02 -4.25 -0.08
N VAL A 119 13.88 -3.88 -0.69
CA VAL A 119 13.05 -2.73 -0.32
C VAL A 119 11.63 -3.18 -0.04
N ILE A 120 10.92 -2.43 0.80
CA ILE A 120 9.51 -2.73 1.14
C ILE A 120 8.58 -2.05 0.14
N MET A 121 7.71 -2.85 -0.47
CA MET A 121 6.75 -2.43 -1.48
C MET A 121 5.37 -3.03 -1.18
N ARG A 122 4.35 -2.19 -1.19
CA ARG A 122 2.93 -2.50 -1.27
C ARG A 122 2.55 -2.74 -2.71
N ALA A 123 1.82 -3.82 -2.95
CA ALA A 123 1.34 -4.23 -4.26
C ALA A 123 -0.12 -4.69 -4.18
N GLU A 124 -0.86 -4.49 -5.27
CA GLU A 124 -1.96 -5.37 -5.64
C GLU A 124 -1.35 -6.57 -6.36
N ALA A 125 -1.62 -7.78 -5.90
CA ALA A 125 -0.92 -8.97 -6.33
C ALA A 125 -1.87 -10.11 -6.68
N GLN A 126 -1.47 -10.92 -7.66
CA GLN A 126 -2.14 -12.16 -8.05
C GLN A 126 -1.10 -13.20 -8.50
N LEU A 127 -1.43 -14.49 -8.43
CA LEU A 127 -0.58 -15.52 -9.03
C LEU A 127 -0.55 -15.35 -10.54
N SER A 128 0.64 -15.50 -11.14
CA SER A 128 0.83 -15.37 -12.59
C SER A 128 1.47 -16.63 -13.18
N PRO A 129 1.01 -17.10 -14.35
CA PRO A 129 1.69 -18.16 -15.09
C PRO A 129 2.90 -17.63 -15.88
N LEU A 130 3.12 -16.32 -15.94
CA LEU A 130 4.17 -15.70 -16.76
C LEU A 130 5.46 -15.52 -15.96
N TYR A 131 6.33 -16.52 -16.02
CA TYR A 131 7.61 -16.48 -15.31
C TYR A 131 8.63 -15.59 -16.04
N PRO A 132 9.45 -14.82 -15.30
CA PRO A 132 10.65 -14.19 -15.87
C PRO A 132 11.58 -15.23 -16.50
N LEU A 133 12.34 -14.83 -17.53
CA LEU A 133 13.19 -15.73 -18.31
C LEU A 133 14.14 -16.60 -17.45
N GLU A 134 14.70 -16.03 -16.38
CA GLU A 134 15.60 -16.75 -15.46
C GLU A 134 14.92 -17.87 -14.66
N PHE A 135 13.58 -17.89 -14.64
CA PHE A 135 12.75 -18.80 -13.86
C PHE A 135 11.73 -19.55 -14.72
N VAL A 136 11.84 -19.50 -16.05
CA VAL A 136 10.86 -20.11 -16.97
C VAL A 136 10.67 -21.62 -16.71
N ASP A 137 11.76 -22.33 -16.39
CA ASP A 137 11.76 -23.77 -16.08
C ASP A 137 11.72 -24.07 -14.56
N ALA A 138 11.62 -23.04 -13.73
CA ALA A 138 11.69 -23.15 -12.27
C ALA A 138 10.31 -23.21 -11.58
N GLN A 139 9.24 -23.42 -12.35
CA GLN A 139 7.84 -23.44 -11.86
C GLN A 139 7.58 -24.49 -10.78
N HIS A 140 8.38 -25.56 -10.74
CA HIS A 140 8.30 -26.58 -9.70
C HIS A 140 8.79 -26.05 -8.33
N ALA A 141 9.73 -25.10 -8.32
CA ALA A 141 10.39 -24.58 -7.13
C ALA A 141 9.93 -23.16 -6.73
N TYR A 142 9.31 -22.41 -7.64
CA TYR A 142 8.89 -21.02 -7.43
C TYR A 142 7.42 -20.80 -7.75
N TYR A 143 6.79 -19.86 -7.05
CA TYR A 143 5.58 -19.18 -7.51
C TYR A 143 5.98 -17.89 -8.21
N CYS A 144 5.27 -17.54 -9.28
CA CYS A 144 5.33 -16.23 -9.90
C CYS A 144 4.12 -15.40 -9.50
N VAL A 145 4.36 -14.13 -9.18
CA VAL A 145 3.36 -13.18 -8.68
C VAL A 145 3.43 -11.94 -9.58
N LEU A 146 2.29 -11.58 -10.17
CA LEU A 146 2.11 -10.29 -10.81
C LEU A 146 1.80 -9.27 -9.73
N MET A 147 2.57 -8.18 -9.67
CA MET A 147 2.47 -7.11 -8.69
C MET A 147 2.22 -5.78 -9.39
N SER A 148 1.28 -4.99 -8.85
CA SER A 148 0.91 -3.65 -9.33
C SER A 148 0.68 -3.60 -10.84
N TYR A 149 0.06 -4.67 -11.38
CA TYR A 149 -0.32 -4.84 -12.78
C TYR A 149 0.82 -4.94 -13.81
N THR A 150 2.07 -4.67 -13.43
CA THR A 150 3.17 -4.57 -14.40
C THR A 150 4.44 -5.36 -14.05
N GLU A 151 4.62 -5.78 -12.80
CA GLU A 151 5.87 -6.39 -12.34
C GLU A 151 5.70 -7.85 -11.96
N HIS A 152 6.43 -8.74 -12.62
CA HIS A 152 6.48 -10.16 -12.28
C HIS A 152 7.64 -10.43 -11.31
N GLY A 153 7.32 -10.94 -10.12
CA GLY A 153 8.28 -11.37 -9.12
C GLY A 153 8.14 -12.84 -8.77
N VAL A 154 9.23 -13.47 -8.36
CA VAL A 154 9.24 -14.88 -7.98
C VAL A 154 9.55 -15.07 -6.50
N VAL A 155 8.92 -16.08 -5.90
CA VAL A 155 9.14 -16.51 -4.51
C VAL A 155 9.29 -18.02 -4.45
N ARG A 156 10.23 -18.54 -3.65
CA ARG A 156 10.42 -20.00 -3.48
C ARG A 156 9.18 -20.60 -2.82
N LYS A 157 8.62 -21.69 -3.38
CA LYS A 157 7.43 -22.36 -2.83
C LYS A 157 7.63 -22.89 -1.42
N ASN A 158 8.85 -23.36 -1.11
CA ASN A 158 9.17 -23.95 0.18
C ASN A 158 9.53 -22.92 1.25
N SER A 159 9.64 -21.63 0.93
CA SER A 159 9.88 -20.58 1.92
C SER A 159 8.60 -20.26 2.71
N SER A 160 8.78 -19.68 3.90
CA SER A 160 7.64 -19.18 4.70
C SER A 160 6.82 -18.16 3.91
N ALA A 161 7.48 -17.19 3.27
CA ALA A 161 6.85 -16.20 2.42
C ALA A 161 6.08 -16.83 1.25
N GLY A 162 6.68 -17.81 0.55
CA GLY A 162 6.03 -18.46 -0.59
C GLY A 162 4.75 -19.19 -0.21
N ARG A 163 4.74 -19.91 0.92
CA ARG A 163 3.54 -20.59 1.43
C ARG A 163 2.44 -19.60 1.82
N ARG A 164 2.80 -18.51 2.51
CA ARG A 164 1.84 -17.49 2.94
C ARG A 164 1.27 -16.72 1.75
N ILE A 165 2.11 -16.27 0.82
CA ILE A 165 1.69 -15.60 -0.41
C ILE A 165 0.77 -16.51 -1.22
N PHE A 166 1.11 -17.78 -1.40
CA PHE A 166 0.22 -18.73 -2.09
C PHE A 166 -1.13 -18.84 -1.40
N ASN A 167 -1.17 -18.96 -0.07
CA ASN A 167 -2.43 -19.07 0.66
C ASN A 167 -3.35 -17.86 0.51
N ILE A 168 -2.79 -16.65 0.35
CA ILE A 168 -3.54 -15.42 0.10
C ILE A 168 -4.05 -15.41 -1.34
N LEU A 169 -3.18 -15.72 -2.31
CA LEU A 169 -3.44 -15.50 -3.74
C LEU A 169 -4.04 -16.70 -4.49
N LYS A 170 -4.27 -17.83 -3.82
CA LYS A 170 -4.74 -19.09 -4.46
C LYS A 170 -6.17 -19.04 -4.98
N ASP A 171 -6.96 -18.04 -4.60
CA ASP A 171 -8.32 -17.85 -5.11
C ASP A 171 -8.35 -17.26 -6.53
N GLY A 172 -7.20 -16.77 -7.02
CA GLY A 172 -7.06 -16.20 -8.36
C GLY A 172 -7.43 -14.72 -8.46
N GLU A 173 -7.84 -14.09 -7.36
CA GLU A 173 -8.22 -12.68 -7.31
C GLU A 173 -7.01 -11.79 -7.00
N ASN A 174 -7.16 -10.47 -7.20
CA ASN A 174 -6.15 -9.50 -6.75
C ASN A 174 -6.27 -9.24 -5.26
N HIS A 175 -5.15 -9.32 -4.55
CA HIS A 175 -5.07 -8.99 -3.12
C HIS A 175 -4.02 -7.92 -2.87
N ASN A 176 -4.31 -7.04 -1.92
CA ASN A 176 -3.30 -6.14 -1.39
C ASN A 176 -2.31 -6.94 -0.55
N ILE A 177 -1.00 -6.81 -0.80
CA ILE A 177 0.04 -7.39 0.05
C ILE A 177 1.19 -6.39 0.22
N THR A 178 1.98 -6.57 1.27
CA THR A 178 3.24 -5.84 1.47
C THR A 178 4.41 -6.82 1.45
N VAL A 179 5.35 -6.63 0.53
CA VAL A 179 6.46 -7.55 0.28
C VAL A 179 7.82 -6.87 0.37
N LYS A 180 8.85 -7.64 0.72
CA LYS A 180 10.25 -7.26 0.51
C LYS A 180 10.71 -7.77 -0.83
N VAL A 181 11.08 -6.87 -1.73
CA VAL A 181 11.50 -7.21 -3.09
C VAL A 181 12.85 -6.61 -3.44
N ARG A 182 13.56 -7.28 -4.33
CA ARG A 182 14.80 -6.81 -4.95
C ARG A 182 14.92 -7.41 -6.35
N TYR A 183 15.89 -6.95 -7.11
CA TYR A 183 16.32 -7.64 -8.31
C TYR A 183 17.28 -8.80 -8.01
N SER A 184 17.29 -9.80 -8.88
CA SER A 184 18.28 -10.89 -8.91
C SER A 184 19.70 -10.34 -9.11
N GLN A 185 20.73 -11.15 -8.89
CA GLN A 185 22.12 -10.69 -8.99
C GLN A 185 22.47 -10.23 -10.41
N SER A 186 22.05 -10.98 -11.42
CA SER A 186 22.03 -10.60 -12.84
C SER A 186 21.22 -9.32 -13.10
N GLY A 187 20.09 -9.16 -12.40
CA GLY A 187 19.25 -7.96 -12.50
C GLY A 187 18.12 -8.05 -13.49
N GLU A 188 17.79 -9.26 -13.94
CA GLU A 188 16.72 -9.48 -14.93
C GLU A 188 15.38 -9.84 -14.29
N SER A 189 15.39 -10.40 -13.07
CA SER A 189 14.16 -10.84 -12.39
C SER A 189 13.96 -10.15 -11.06
N VAL A 190 12.70 -9.93 -10.67
CA VAL A 190 12.34 -9.50 -9.33
C VAL A 190 12.22 -10.73 -8.42
N ILE A 191 12.87 -10.68 -7.28
CA ILE A 191 12.80 -11.70 -6.23
C ILE A 191 12.01 -11.12 -5.06
N ILE A 192 11.01 -11.87 -4.61
CA ILE A 192 10.30 -11.61 -3.36
C ILE A 192 11.04 -12.37 -2.25
N ASP A 193 11.74 -11.62 -1.41
CA ASP A 193 12.52 -12.19 -0.30
C ASP A 193 11.62 -12.52 0.89
N ASP A 194 10.57 -11.73 1.15
CA ASP A 194 9.69 -11.91 2.30
C ASP A 194 8.29 -11.30 2.11
N LEU A 195 7.33 -11.79 2.90
CA LEU A 195 5.99 -11.21 3.05
C LEU A 195 5.92 -10.42 4.36
N VAL A 196 5.89 -9.10 4.26
CA VAL A 196 5.85 -8.17 5.40
C VAL A 196 4.45 -8.10 6.00
N SER A 197 3.42 -8.01 5.16
CA SER A 197 2.02 -8.05 5.59
C SER A 197 1.12 -8.65 4.52
N GLU A 198 0.01 -9.23 4.97
CA GLU A 198 -1.05 -9.85 4.14
C GLU A 198 -2.03 -8.81 3.58
N ASP A 199 -1.80 -7.53 3.90
CA ASP A 199 -2.50 -6.35 3.39
C ASP A 199 -1.51 -5.17 3.29
N TRP A 200 -2.00 -3.95 3.10
CA TRP A 200 -1.17 -2.72 3.14
C TRP A 200 -0.93 -2.17 4.56
N LEU A 201 -1.54 -2.78 5.59
CA LEU A 201 -1.34 -2.43 6.99
C LEU A 201 -0.15 -3.21 7.56
N ILE A 202 0.91 -2.51 7.96
CA ILE A 202 2.03 -3.15 8.65
C ILE A 202 1.73 -3.07 10.16
N ARG A 203 1.45 -4.23 10.78
CA ARG A 203 0.98 -4.36 12.17
C ARG A 203 2.11 -4.69 13.15
#